data_AF-A0A7W2B9D3-F1
#
_entry.id   AF-A0A7W2B9D3-F1
#
_cell.length_a   1.000
_cell.length_b   1.000
_cell.length_c   1.000
_cell.angle_alpha   90.00
_cell.angle_beta   90.00
_cell.angle_gamma   90.00
#
_symmetry.space_group_name_H-M   'P 1'
#
loop_
_entity.id
_entity.type
_entity.pdbx_description
1 polymer ?
#
loop_
_entity_poly.entity_id
_entity_poly.type
_entity_poly.pdbx_seq_one_letter_code
_entity_poly.pdbx_strand_id
1 'polypeptide(L)' 'MQENHEDTRAVCDGEGAYDGHPRVFLDTSKNDVTVCPYCSKHFSAAKAKEH' A
#
# COMPACT_ATOMS: atom_id res chain seq x y z
N MET A 1 4.43 -23.90 15.02
CA MET A 1 4.63 -22.44 15.00
C MET A 1 4.07 -21.96 13.68
N GLN A 2 2.83 -21.47 13.64
CA GLN A 2 2.28 -20.85 12.43
C GLN A 2 2.39 -19.34 12.63
N GLU A 3 3.42 -18.77 12.04
CA GLU A 3 3.59 -17.33 11.93
C GLU A 3 2.58 -16.85 10.89
N ASN A 4 1.38 -16.47 11.35
CA ASN A 4 0.45 -15.69 10.56
C ASN A 4 1.03 -14.28 10.43
N HIS A 5 2.06 -14.11 9.61
CA HIS A 5 2.50 -12.80 9.18
C HIS A 5 1.48 -12.33 8.14
N GLU A 6 0.41 -11.72 8.64
CA GLU A 6 -0.53 -10.97 7.81
C GLU A 6 0.23 -9.75 7.28
N ASP A 7 1.02 -9.97 6.22
CA ASP A 7 1.84 -8.98 5.55
C ASP A 7 0.93 -7.96 4.86
N THR A 8 0.45 -7.00 5.64
CA THR A 8 -0.36 -5.88 5.18
C THR A 8 0.56 -4.87 4.51
N ARG A 9 1.02 -5.22 3.30
CA ARG A 9 1.77 -4.33 2.42
C ARG A 9 0.85 -3.83 1.31
N ALA A 10 0.75 -2.51 1.20
CA ALA A 10 0.06 -1.86 0.09
C ALA A 10 1.06 -1.60 -1.04
N VAL A 11 0.63 -1.80 -2.29
CA VAL A 11 1.44 -1.49 -3.47
C VAL A 11 0.84 -0.27 -4.16
N CYS A 12 1.69 0.71 -4.46
CA CYS A 12 1.29 1.85 -5.27
C CYS A 12 2.11 1.83 -6.57
N ASP A 13 1.44 1.52 -7.69
CA ASP A 13 2.06 1.38 -9.01
C ASP A 13 2.18 2.68 -9.80
N GLY A 14 1.75 3.83 -9.25
CA GLY A 14 1.84 5.13 -9.91
C GLY A 14 1.10 5.16 -11.25
N GLU A 15 -0.20 5.42 -11.24
CA GLU A 15 -1.03 5.40 -12.44
C GLU A 15 -0.81 6.67 -13.30
N GLY A 16 0.23 6.70 -14.14
CA GLY A 16 0.39 7.79 -15.10
C GLY A 16 1.70 7.80 -15.87
N ALA A 17 1.61 7.82 -17.20
CA ALA A 17 2.75 7.76 -18.14
C ALA A 17 3.76 8.93 -18.06
N TYR A 18 3.48 9.99 -17.30
CA TYR A 18 4.30 11.22 -17.27
C TYR A 18 4.57 11.81 -15.87
N ASP A 19 3.73 11.50 -14.87
CA ASP A 19 3.85 12.03 -13.49
C ASP A 19 3.66 10.93 -12.42
N GLY A 20 3.56 9.66 -12.85
CA GLY A 20 3.44 8.51 -11.95
C GLY A 20 4.80 8.05 -11.45
N HIS A 21 4.97 8.00 -10.13
CA HIS A 21 6.17 7.43 -9.51
C HIS A 21 6.31 5.93 -9.81
N PRO A 22 7.53 5.37 -9.74
CA PRO A 22 7.72 3.92 -9.89
C PRO A 22 6.97 3.14 -8.81
N ARG A 23 6.71 1.85 -9.05
CA ARG A 23 6.12 0.93 -8.07
C ARG A 23 6.83 1.04 -6.71
N VAL A 24 6.09 1.41 -5.67
CA VAL A 24 6.57 1.42 -4.28
C VAL A 24 5.71 0.54 -3.39
N PHE A 25 6.33 -0.02 -2.37
CA PHE A 25 5.68 -0.87 -1.36
C PHE A 25 5.57 -0.06 -0.07
N LEU A 26 4.34 0.13 0.40
CA LEU A 26 4.05 0.83 1.64
C LEU A 26 3.70 -0.20 2.71
N ASP A 27 4.43 -0.17 3.82
CA ASP A 27 4.10 -0.96 5.00
C ASP A 27 2.86 -0.35 5.66
N THR A 28 1.76 -1.11 5.67
CA THR A 28 0.53 -0.78 6.40
C THR A 28 0.35 -1.68 7.63
N SER A 29 1.39 -2.46 7.97
CA SER A 29 1.40 -3.34 9.15
C SER A 29 1.46 -2.54 10.44
N LYS A 30 2.20 -1.42 10.43
CA LYS A 30 2.34 -0.54 11.61
C LYS A 30 1.29 0.56 11.70
N ASN A 31 0.57 0.84 10.62
CA ASN A 31 -0.34 1.99 10.57
C ASN A 31 -1.60 1.65 9.75
N ASP A 32 -2.78 1.97 10.29
CA ASP A 32 -4.06 1.73 9.62
C ASP A 32 -4.19 2.45 8.27
N VAL A 33 -3.53 3.59 8.10
CA VAL A 33 -3.55 4.39 6.87
C VAL A 33 -2.16 4.92 6.53
N THR A 34 -1.56 4.46 5.44
CA THR A 34 -0.28 4.96 4.93
C THR A 34 -0.50 5.82 3.69
N VAL A 35 0.13 6.99 3.62
CA VAL A 35 -0.01 7.92 2.49
C VAL A 35 1.20 7.77 1.56
N CYS A 36 0.94 7.62 0.25
CA CYS A 36 2.00 7.65 -0.74
C CYS A 36 2.56 9.07 -0.88
N PRO A 37 3.88 9.30 -0.69
CA PRO A 37 4.48 10.63 -0.74
C PRO A 37 4.52 11.23 -2.15
N TYR A 38 4.22 10.43 -3.18
CA TYR A 38 4.24 10.86 -4.58
C TYR A 38 2.83 11.19 -5.06
N CYS A 39 1.89 10.25 -4.95
CA CYS A 39 0.51 10.45 -5.42
C CYS A 39 -0.41 11.12 -4.39
N SER A 40 0.03 11.27 -3.13
CA SER A 40 -0.84 11.64 -2.00
C SER A 40 -2.06 10.71 -1.85
N LYS A 41 -1.98 9.48 -2.38
CA LYS A 41 -3.02 8.46 -2.25
C LYS A 41 -2.95 7.84 -0.85
N HIS A 42 -4.12 7.68 -0.23
CA HIS A 42 -4.26 7.05 1.08
C HIS A 42 -4.47 5.54 0.90
N PHE A 43 -3.59 4.73 1.48
CA PHE A 43 -3.66 3.28 1.47
C PHE A 43 -4.04 2.81 2.87
N SER A 44 -5.19 2.16 2.99
CA SER A 44 -5.63 1.63 4.29
C SER A 44 -5.21 0.17 4.43
N ALA A 45 -4.80 -0.24 5.64
CA ALA A 45 -4.54 -1.63 6.03
C ALA A 45 -5.84 -2.46 6.10
N ALA A 46 -6.93 -2.00 5.47
CA ALA A 46 -8.19 -2.70 5.41
C ALA A 46 -7.95 -3.98 4.61
N LYS A 47 -7.74 -5.09 5.34
CA LYS A 47 -7.64 -6.46 4.82
C LYS A 47 -8.43 -6.57 3.53
N ALA A 48 -7.72 -6.77 2.42
CA ALA A 48 -8.28 -6.75 1.07
C ALA A 48 -9.65 -7.45 1.04
N LYS A 49 -10.71 -6.65 1.09
CA LYS A 49 -12.04 -7.05 0.65
C LYS A 49 -12.02 -6.70 -0.82
N GLU A 50 -11.50 -7.63 -1.60
CA GLU A 50 -11.55 -7.63 -3.06
C GLU A 50 -13.05 -7.59 -3.47
N HIS A 51 -13.40 -6.72 -4.42
CA HIS A 51 -14.57 -6.90 -5.28
C HIS A 51 -14.05 -6.96 -6.71
#